data_AF-A0A938YD64-F1
#
_entry.id   AF-A0A938YD64-F1
#
_cell.length_a   1.000
_cell.length_b   1.000
_cell.length_c   1.000
_cell.angle_alpha   90.00
_cell.angle_beta   90.00
_cell.angle_gamma   90.00
#
_symmetry.space_group_name_H-M   'P 1'
#
loop_
_entity.id
_entity.type
_entity.pdbx_description
1 polymer ?
#
loop_
_entity_poly.entity_id
_entity_poly.type
_entity_poly.pdbx_seq_one_letter_code
_entity_poly.pdbx_strand_id
1 'polypeptide(L)'
;MSAASGEPTRRPGFFDSFRAAMTPPPLPDDDGKPLARPWTVLLSVVLAIVAGLALLFVGVASVATVDTGAREAATWVDDRLAECQDRVGGRGEAVVVPENPNQEQQAWVDFCRDQQPWGDEDYSNYKTTNTILGISFGVFGLLSIVGAVLMLREKIVGRRMVIAAAVVLVASTLLLGLQSLPLLVATLFLFASVALTLIGPGSRYFQVLRRRARS
;
A
#
# COMPACT_ATOMS: atom_id res chain seq x y z
N MET A 1 -56.28 -7.46 15.45
CA MET A 1 -56.27 -8.93 15.63
C MET A 1 -55.80 -9.58 14.35
N SER A 2 -54.56 -10.08 14.31
CA SER A 2 -54.23 -11.36 13.69
C SER A 2 -52.80 -11.69 14.12
N ALA A 3 -52.70 -12.70 14.98
CA ALA A 3 -51.44 -13.30 15.36
C ALA A 3 -50.93 -14.11 14.17
N ALA A 4 -49.76 -13.76 13.65
CA ALA A 4 -49.03 -14.59 12.70
C ALA A 4 -47.79 -15.14 13.40
N SER A 5 -47.91 -16.41 13.78
CA SER A 5 -46.85 -17.44 13.87
C SER A 5 -45.50 -17.03 14.44
N GLY A 6 -45.21 -17.53 15.64
CA GLY A 6 -43.85 -17.59 16.18
C GLY A 6 -42.93 -18.37 15.25
N GLU A 7 -42.08 -17.65 14.51
CA GLU A 7 -40.87 -18.24 13.97
C GLU A 7 -39.96 -18.61 15.15
N PRO A 8 -39.34 -19.80 15.15
CA PRO A 8 -38.32 -20.11 16.14
C PRO A 8 -37.20 -19.09 15.98
N THR A 9 -36.98 -18.28 17.01
CA THR A 9 -35.83 -17.39 17.13
C THR A 9 -34.57 -18.24 17.06
N ARG A 10 -34.08 -18.45 15.83
CA ARG A 10 -32.83 -19.12 15.54
C ARG A 10 -31.75 -18.25 16.17
N ARG A 11 -31.00 -18.80 17.13
CA ARG A 11 -29.89 -18.07 17.78
C ARG A 11 -29.01 -17.48 16.68
N PRO A 12 -28.80 -16.15 16.64
CA PRO A 12 -28.01 -15.54 15.59
C PRO A 12 -26.62 -16.17 15.62
N GLY A 13 -26.22 -16.78 14.50
CA GLY A 13 -24.86 -17.28 14.36
C GLY A 13 -23.89 -16.10 14.41
N PHE A 14 -22.63 -16.35 14.73
CA PHE A 14 -21.58 -15.33 14.65
C PHE A 14 -21.56 -14.64 13.27
N PHE A 15 -21.86 -15.39 12.20
CA PHE A 15 -22.00 -14.89 10.85
C PHE A 15 -23.26 -14.05 10.59
N ASP A 16 -24.32 -14.19 11.39
CA ASP A 16 -25.51 -13.33 11.28
C ASP A 16 -25.22 -11.92 11.78
N SER A 17 -24.33 -11.75 12.76
CA SER A 17 -23.84 -10.42 13.17
C SER A 17 -23.04 -9.75 12.04
N PHE A 18 -22.22 -10.51 11.31
CA PHE A 18 -21.53 -10.01 10.12
C PHE A 18 -22.49 -9.72 8.96
N ARG A 19 -23.49 -10.58 8.75
CA ARG A 19 -24.49 -10.40 7.71
C ARG A 19 -25.39 -9.20 8.00
N ALA A 20 -25.83 -9.03 9.24
CA ALA A 20 -26.61 -7.87 9.70
C ALA A 20 -25.78 -6.57 9.66
N ALA A 21 -24.48 -6.64 9.91
CA ALA A 21 -23.57 -5.51 9.72
C ALA A 21 -23.33 -5.18 8.23
N MET A 22 -23.48 -6.16 7.33
CA MET A 22 -23.33 -6.00 5.88
C MET A 22 -24.64 -5.69 5.14
N THR A 23 -25.82 -5.90 5.75
CA THR A 23 -27.09 -5.48 5.14
C THR A 23 -27.19 -3.95 5.17
N PRO A 24 -27.34 -3.29 4.01
CA PRO A 24 -27.44 -1.85 3.98
C PRO A 24 -28.71 -1.42 4.73
N PRO A 25 -28.58 -0.55 5.73
CA PRO A 25 -29.72 -0.06 6.49
C PRO A 25 -30.69 0.70 5.57
N PRO A 26 -32.00 0.72 5.88
CA PRO A 26 -32.98 1.44 5.09
C PRO A 26 -32.54 2.91 4.94
N LEU A 27 -32.55 3.39 3.70
CA LEU A 27 -32.14 4.75 3.36
C LEU A 27 -33.25 5.71 3.82
N PRO A 28 -32.90 6.81 4.52
CA PRO A 28 -33.88 7.82 4.86
C PRO A 28 -34.52 8.40 3.59
N ASP A 29 -35.78 8.81 3.70
CA ASP A 29 -36.49 9.49 2.61
C ASP A 29 -35.78 10.80 2.24
N ASP A 30 -35.83 11.16 0.95
CA ASP A 30 -35.09 12.33 0.46
C ASP A 30 -35.81 13.62 0.84
N ASP A 31 -35.50 14.13 2.03
CA ASP A 31 -36.07 15.37 2.59
C ASP A 31 -35.67 16.66 1.82
N GLY A 32 -34.86 16.58 0.76
CA GLY A 32 -34.36 17.75 0.00
C GLY A 32 -33.40 18.68 0.76
N LYS A 33 -33.19 18.44 2.06
CA LYS A 33 -32.28 19.22 2.92
C LYS A 33 -30.81 19.05 2.53
N PRO A 34 -29.94 20.05 2.79
CA PRO A 34 -28.50 19.91 2.60
C PRO A 34 -27.95 18.73 3.41
N LEU A 35 -27.14 17.88 2.77
CA LEU A 35 -26.60 16.68 3.40
C LEU A 35 -25.54 17.06 4.43
N ALA A 36 -25.86 16.89 5.71
CA ALA A 36 -24.87 17.01 6.77
C ALA A 36 -23.82 15.90 6.64
N ARG A 37 -22.55 16.28 6.53
CA ARG A 37 -21.44 15.33 6.40
C ARG A 37 -21.18 14.66 7.75
N PRO A 38 -21.19 13.32 7.83
CA PRO A 38 -20.84 12.64 9.06
C PRO A 38 -19.35 12.84 9.35
N TRP A 39 -18.99 12.88 10.63
CA TRP A 39 -17.61 13.07 11.06
C TRP A 39 -16.66 11.97 10.52
N THR A 40 -17.17 10.76 10.28
CA THR A 40 -16.39 9.67 9.67
C THR A 40 -15.90 9.97 8.25
N VAL A 41 -16.64 10.76 7.47
CA VAL A 41 -16.23 11.18 6.12
C VAL A 41 -15.15 12.26 6.20
N LEU A 42 -15.22 13.15 7.19
CA LEU A 42 -14.15 14.11 7.43
C LEU A 42 -12.87 13.40 7.88
N LEU A 43 -12.98 12.44 8.79
CA LEU A 43 -11.84 11.63 9.23
C LEU A 43 -11.21 10.84 8.07
N SER A 44 -12.02 10.23 7.20
CA SER A 44 -11.50 9.50 6.04
C SER A 44 -10.78 10.41 5.04
N VAL A 45 -11.29 11.63 4.81
CA VAL A 45 -10.61 12.63 3.98
C VAL A 45 -9.25 13.00 4.57
N VAL A 46 -9.18 13.30 5.87
CA VAL A 46 -7.92 13.66 6.54
C VAL A 46 -6.92 12.52 6.43
N LEU A 47 -7.34 11.28 6.71
CA LEU A 47 -6.48 10.10 6.58
C LEU A 47 -5.97 9.90 5.14
N ALA A 48 -6.82 10.10 4.13
CA ALA A 48 -6.43 9.98 2.72
C ALA A 48 -5.43 11.08 2.30
N ILE A 49 -5.57 12.30 2.82
CA ILE A 49 -4.62 13.39 2.58
C ILE A 49 -3.28 13.08 3.23
N VAL A 50 -3.27 12.68 4.51
CA VAL A 50 -2.04 12.34 5.24
C VAL A 50 -1.33 11.16 4.57
N ALA A 51 -2.06 10.12 4.19
CA ALA A 51 -1.51 8.99 3.43
C ALA A 51 -0.94 9.45 2.08
N GLY A 52 -1.65 10.32 1.36
CA GLY A 52 -1.19 10.83 0.07
C GLY A 52 0.07 11.69 0.18
N LEU A 53 0.18 12.51 1.23
CA LEU A 53 1.38 13.30 1.53
C LEU A 53 2.56 12.41 1.90
N ALA A 54 2.34 11.35 2.69
CA ALA A 54 3.38 10.39 3.02
C ALA A 54 3.88 9.65 1.78
N LEU A 55 2.98 9.20 0.88
CA LEU A 55 3.36 8.57 -0.38
C LEU A 55 4.09 9.52 -1.32
N LEU A 56 3.67 10.78 -1.38
CA LEU A 56 4.39 11.81 -2.15
C LEU A 56 5.79 12.04 -1.60
N PHE A 57 5.91 12.16 -0.28
CA PHE A 57 7.20 12.31 0.37
C PHE A 57 8.11 11.12 0.07
N VAL A 58 7.60 9.88 0.20
CA VAL A 58 8.35 8.66 -0.14
C VAL A 58 8.74 8.64 -1.62
N GLY A 59 7.84 9.02 -2.52
CA GLY A 59 8.13 9.07 -3.96
C GLY A 59 9.21 10.09 -4.30
N VAL A 60 9.10 11.31 -3.77
CA VAL A 60 10.08 12.37 -3.99
C VAL A 60 11.42 12.02 -3.35
N ALA A 61 11.41 11.54 -2.11
CA ALA A 61 12.62 11.10 -1.41
C ALA A 61 13.29 9.97 -2.19
N SER A 62 12.53 8.97 -2.63
CA SER A 62 13.05 7.85 -3.42
C SER A 62 13.75 8.31 -4.69
N VAL A 63 13.21 9.31 -5.42
CA VAL A 63 13.85 9.88 -6.61
C VAL A 63 15.07 10.74 -6.26
N ALA A 64 14.99 11.53 -5.18
CA ALA A 64 16.07 12.42 -4.76
C ALA A 64 17.28 11.66 -4.21
N THR A 65 17.07 10.49 -3.60
CA THR A 65 18.12 9.68 -2.99
C THR A 65 18.56 8.50 -3.86
N VAL A 66 18.16 8.43 -5.14
CA VAL A 66 18.56 7.30 -6.01
C VAL A 66 20.08 7.26 -6.17
N ASP A 67 20.70 8.42 -6.44
CA ASP A 67 22.14 8.48 -6.71
C ASP A 67 22.96 8.16 -5.44
N THR A 68 22.50 8.60 -4.27
CA THR A 68 23.13 8.28 -2.99
C THR A 68 22.94 6.81 -2.62
N GLY A 69 21.72 6.28 -2.76
CA GLY A 69 21.41 4.88 -2.48
C GLY A 69 22.15 3.92 -3.41
N ALA A 70 22.29 4.29 -4.69
CA ALA A 70 23.06 3.49 -5.64
C ALA A 70 24.56 3.49 -5.32
N ARG A 71 25.10 4.61 -4.82
CA ARG A 71 26.50 4.64 -4.34
C ARG A 71 26.69 3.82 -3.08
N GLU A 72 25.80 3.96 -2.10
CA GLU A 72 25.85 3.18 -0.85
C GLU A 72 25.72 1.68 -1.13
N ALA A 73 24.84 1.30 -2.04
CA ALA A 73 24.69 -0.09 -2.44
C ALA A 73 25.91 -0.59 -3.22
N ALA A 74 26.52 0.23 -4.09
CA ALA A 74 27.78 -0.12 -4.74
C ALA A 74 28.91 -0.32 -3.72
N THR A 75 29.06 0.58 -2.75
CA THR A 75 30.06 0.42 -1.67
C THR A 75 29.80 -0.83 -0.84
N TRP A 76 28.54 -1.16 -0.56
CA TRP A 76 28.19 -2.38 0.16
C TRP A 76 28.55 -3.64 -0.64
N VAL A 77 28.32 -3.64 -1.96
CA VAL A 77 28.73 -4.75 -2.84
C VAL A 77 30.26 -4.85 -2.88
N ASP A 78 30.97 -3.74 -3.03
CA ASP A 78 32.44 -3.70 -3.03
C ASP A 78 33.04 -4.22 -1.72
N ASP A 79 32.47 -3.83 -0.58
CA ASP A 79 32.88 -4.33 0.74
C ASP A 79 32.67 -5.85 0.84
N ARG A 80 31.54 -6.36 0.34
CA ARG A 80 31.26 -7.80 0.31
C ARG A 80 32.19 -8.57 -0.64
N LEU A 81 32.55 -7.96 -1.76
CA LEU A 81 33.52 -8.54 -2.69
C LEU A 81 34.92 -8.59 -2.08
N ALA A 82 35.32 -7.57 -1.33
CA ALA A 82 36.56 -7.58 -0.56
C ALA A 82 36.56 -8.69 0.50
N GLU A 83 35.45 -8.84 1.25
CA GLU A 83 35.29 -9.95 2.21
C GLU A 83 35.40 -11.33 1.54
N CYS A 84 34.85 -11.49 0.34
CA CYS A 84 34.98 -12.73 -0.44
C CYS A 84 36.44 -13.00 -0.83
N GLN A 85 37.18 -11.97 -1.25
CA GLN A 85 38.60 -12.09 -1.58
C GLN A 85 39.41 -12.52 -0.35
N ASP A 86 39.12 -11.96 0.82
CA ASP A 86 39.84 -12.26 2.07
C ASP A 86 39.50 -13.64 2.65
N ARG A 87 38.23 -14.08 2.51
CA ARG A 87 37.74 -15.33 3.12
C ARG A 87 37.93 -16.57 2.26
N VAL A 88 37.68 -16.46 0.95
CA VAL A 88 37.66 -17.60 0.02
C VAL A 88 38.59 -17.40 -1.19
N GLY A 89 39.45 -16.38 -1.16
CA GLY A 89 40.54 -16.20 -2.12
C GLY A 89 40.12 -15.74 -3.51
N GLY A 90 38.83 -15.45 -3.73
CA GLY A 90 38.30 -15.09 -5.04
C GLY A 90 36.79 -14.92 -5.06
N ARG A 91 36.23 -14.74 -6.26
CA ARG A 91 34.80 -14.55 -6.53
C ARG A 91 34.38 -15.30 -7.81
N GLY A 92 33.10 -15.61 -7.95
CA GLY A 92 32.59 -16.36 -9.10
C GLY A 92 33.30 -17.71 -9.27
N GLU A 93 33.72 -18.04 -10.48
CA GLU A 93 34.46 -19.27 -10.76
C GLU A 93 35.88 -19.29 -10.15
N ALA A 94 36.42 -18.13 -9.76
CA ALA A 94 37.75 -18.01 -9.14
C ALA A 94 37.74 -18.25 -7.62
N VAL A 95 36.59 -18.56 -7.01
CA VAL A 95 36.50 -18.92 -5.58
C VAL A 95 37.31 -20.19 -5.30
N VAL A 96 38.25 -20.11 -4.36
CA VAL A 96 39.07 -21.25 -3.94
C VAL A 96 38.30 -22.04 -2.89
N VAL A 97 37.88 -23.26 -3.25
CA VAL A 97 37.17 -24.15 -2.34
C VAL A 97 38.20 -24.94 -1.51
N PRO A 98 38.20 -24.85 -0.17
CA PRO A 98 39.09 -25.64 0.67
C PRO A 98 38.77 -27.15 0.54
N GLU A 99 39.77 -28.01 0.70
CA GLU A 99 39.52 -29.46 0.85
C GLU A 99 38.83 -29.72 2.20
N ASN A 100 37.56 -30.12 2.16
CA ASN A 100 36.65 -30.33 3.30
C ASN A 100 36.22 -29.04 4.04
N PRO A 101 35.43 -28.16 3.41
CA PRO A 101 34.95 -26.95 4.08
C PRO A 101 33.97 -27.30 5.21
N ASN A 102 34.03 -26.55 6.31
CA ASN A 102 32.96 -26.58 7.31
C ASN A 102 31.69 -25.89 6.75
N GLN A 103 30.55 -26.04 7.44
CA GLN A 103 29.26 -25.53 6.95
C GLN A 103 29.26 -24.00 6.72
N GLU A 104 30.01 -23.26 7.54
CA GLU A 104 30.15 -21.80 7.42
C GLU A 104 30.98 -21.41 6.18
N GLN A 105 32.10 -22.10 5.94
CA GLN A 105 32.94 -21.90 4.77
C GLN A 105 32.20 -22.25 3.48
N GLN A 106 31.37 -23.30 3.50
CA GLN A 106 30.56 -23.67 2.34
C GLN A 106 29.52 -22.57 2.02
N ALA A 107 28.86 -22.00 3.03
CA ALA A 107 27.95 -20.88 2.83
C ALA A 107 28.64 -19.64 2.24
N TRP A 108 29.87 -19.34 2.66
CA TRP A 108 30.66 -18.26 2.07
C TRP A 108 31.10 -18.56 0.64
N VAL A 109 31.50 -19.80 0.33
CA VAL A 109 31.84 -20.22 -1.04
C VAL A 109 30.64 -20.05 -1.97
N ASP A 110 29.45 -20.49 -1.55
CA ASP A 110 28.23 -20.38 -2.34
C ASP A 110 27.83 -18.91 -2.53
N PHE A 111 27.87 -18.11 -1.46
CA PHE A 111 27.60 -16.67 -1.52
C PHE A 111 28.57 -15.96 -2.49
N CYS A 112 29.87 -16.19 -2.37
CA CYS A 112 30.89 -15.51 -3.18
C CYS A 112 30.95 -16.00 -4.63
N ARG A 113 30.39 -17.18 -4.94
CA ARG A 113 30.18 -17.64 -6.31
C ARG A 113 29.06 -16.88 -7.02
N ASP A 114 27.99 -16.58 -6.29
CA ASP A 114 26.82 -15.89 -6.84
C ASP A 114 26.99 -14.37 -6.91
N GLN A 115 27.96 -13.80 -6.20
CA GLN A 115 28.25 -12.37 -6.26
C GLN A 115 29.02 -11.98 -7.52
N GLN A 116 28.39 -11.15 -8.36
CA GLN A 116 29.04 -10.46 -9.47
C GLN A 116 29.25 -8.99 -9.13
N PRO A 117 30.37 -8.38 -9.59
CA PRO A 117 30.54 -6.94 -9.46
C PRO A 117 29.42 -6.22 -10.21
N TRP A 118 28.91 -5.15 -9.60
CA TRP A 118 27.96 -4.29 -10.28
C TRP A 118 28.57 -3.67 -11.52
N GLY A 119 28.00 -3.99 -12.68
CA GLY A 119 28.31 -3.33 -13.93
C GLY A 119 27.61 -1.97 -14.03
N ASP A 120 28.02 -1.18 -15.03
CA ASP A 120 27.33 0.07 -15.37
C ASP A 120 25.84 -0.18 -15.73
N GLU A 121 25.54 -1.35 -16.30
CA GLU A 121 24.18 -1.77 -16.63
C GLU A 121 23.32 -1.97 -15.37
N ASP A 122 23.85 -2.63 -14.32
CA ASP A 122 23.14 -2.84 -13.04
C ASP A 122 22.83 -1.51 -12.35
N TYR A 123 23.79 -0.58 -12.37
CA TYR A 123 23.60 0.76 -11.83
C TYR A 123 22.47 1.51 -12.56
N SER A 124 22.46 1.44 -13.90
CA SER A 124 21.43 2.08 -14.72
C SER A 124 20.05 1.46 -14.52
N ASN A 125 19.97 0.13 -14.36
CA ASN A 125 18.75 -0.62 -14.11
C ASN A 125 18.21 -0.32 -12.71
N TYR A 126 19.08 -0.26 -11.70
CA TYR A 126 18.71 0.13 -10.34
C TYR A 126 18.15 1.56 -10.31
N LYS A 127 18.83 2.50 -10.97
CA LYS A 127 18.39 3.90 -11.05
C LYS A 127 17.04 4.03 -11.74
N THR A 128 16.86 3.35 -12.87
CA THR A 128 15.61 3.37 -13.64
C THR A 128 14.47 2.76 -12.83
N THR A 129 14.70 1.62 -12.18
CA THR A 129 13.69 0.93 -11.36
C THR A 129 13.25 1.79 -10.19
N ASN A 130 14.19 2.35 -9.43
CA ASN A 130 13.86 3.22 -8.29
C ASN A 130 13.18 4.53 -8.74
N THR A 131 13.58 5.09 -9.88
CA THR A 131 12.93 6.28 -10.43
C THR A 131 11.48 5.98 -10.81
N ILE A 132 11.22 4.86 -11.50
CA ILE A 132 9.86 4.43 -11.87
C ILE A 132 9.02 4.20 -10.61
N LEU A 133 9.57 3.52 -9.60
CA LEU A 133 8.89 3.29 -8.33
C LEU A 133 8.56 4.60 -7.62
N GLY A 134 9.53 5.52 -7.51
CA GLY A 134 9.33 6.82 -6.90
C GLY A 134 8.24 7.64 -7.60
N ILE A 135 8.24 7.66 -8.93
CA ILE A 135 7.18 8.29 -9.73
C ILE A 135 5.82 7.63 -9.46
N SER A 136 5.76 6.30 -9.42
CA SER A 136 4.52 5.56 -9.19
C SER A 136 3.90 5.88 -7.83
N PHE A 137 4.71 5.96 -6.77
CA PHE A 137 4.25 6.37 -5.43
C PHE A 137 3.80 7.83 -5.41
N GLY A 138 4.50 8.71 -6.14
CA GLY A 138 4.06 10.09 -6.34
C GLY A 138 2.68 10.19 -6.99
N VAL A 139 2.42 9.39 -8.03
CA VAL A 139 1.13 9.32 -8.71
C VAL A 139 0.04 8.80 -7.77
N PHE A 140 0.28 7.73 -7.00
CA PHE A 140 -0.69 7.24 -6.02
C PHE A 140 -0.98 8.26 -4.92
N GLY A 141 0.05 8.96 -4.44
CA GLY A 141 -0.11 10.03 -3.47
C GLY A 141 -0.98 11.18 -3.98
N LEU A 142 -0.74 11.63 -5.22
CA LEU A 142 -1.57 12.64 -5.89
C LEU A 142 -3.01 12.18 -6.09
N LEU A 143 -3.23 10.95 -6.55
CA LEU A 143 -4.57 10.39 -6.73
C LEU A 143 -5.33 10.30 -5.41
N SER A 144 -4.66 9.96 -4.30
CA SER A 144 -5.25 9.95 -2.97
C SER A 144 -5.68 11.35 -2.53
N ILE A 145 -4.81 12.36 -2.70
CA ILE A 145 -5.13 13.76 -2.34
C ILE A 145 -6.25 14.31 -3.20
N VAL A 146 -6.18 14.13 -4.52
CA VAL A 146 -7.23 14.57 -5.46
C VAL A 146 -8.55 13.87 -5.13
N GLY A 147 -8.52 12.56 -4.87
CA GLY A 147 -9.67 11.79 -4.45
C GLY A 147 -10.30 12.33 -3.16
N ALA A 148 -9.48 12.66 -2.16
CA ALA A 148 -9.92 13.24 -0.90
C ALA A 148 -10.53 14.64 -1.07
N VAL A 149 -9.93 15.50 -1.90
CA VAL A 149 -10.49 16.83 -2.24
C VAL A 149 -11.81 16.70 -3.00
N LEU A 150 -11.94 15.73 -3.90
CA LEU A 150 -13.19 15.45 -4.59
C LEU A 150 -14.28 14.93 -3.64
N MET A 151 -13.91 14.17 -2.60
CA MET A 151 -14.84 13.77 -1.54
C MET A 151 -15.34 14.98 -0.73
N LEU A 152 -14.48 15.97 -0.47
CA LEU A 152 -14.90 17.26 0.13
C LEU A 152 -15.82 18.08 -0.76
N ARG A 153 -15.85 17.83 -2.07
CA ARG A 153 -16.77 18.47 -3.02
C ARG A 153 -18.00 17.62 -3.32
N GLU A 154 -18.28 16.60 -2.52
CA GLU A 154 -19.46 15.74 -2.65
C GLU A 154 -19.55 15.05 -4.02
N LYS A 155 -18.39 14.74 -4.61
CA LYS A 155 -18.32 13.99 -5.87
C LYS A 155 -18.10 12.51 -5.59
N ILE A 156 -19.00 11.66 -6.11
CA ILE A 156 -18.93 10.19 -6.00
C ILE A 156 -17.63 9.65 -6.60
N VAL A 157 -17.08 10.35 -7.61
CA VAL A 157 -15.81 10.00 -8.26
C VAL A 157 -14.65 9.99 -7.25
N GLY A 158 -14.66 10.88 -6.25
CA GLY A 158 -13.60 10.95 -5.24
C GLY A 158 -13.45 9.63 -4.47
N ARG A 159 -14.56 9.05 -4.03
CA ARG A 159 -14.55 7.74 -3.35
C ARG A 159 -13.98 6.63 -4.24
N ARG A 160 -14.35 6.61 -5.52
CA ARG A 160 -13.85 5.58 -6.46
C ARG A 160 -12.34 5.72 -6.69
N MET A 161 -11.84 6.95 -6.80
CA MET A 161 -10.41 7.22 -6.94
C MET A 161 -9.62 6.76 -5.72
N VAL A 162 -10.06 7.09 -4.50
CA VAL A 162 -9.37 6.64 -3.27
C VAL A 162 -9.36 5.11 -3.16
N ILE A 163 -10.49 4.44 -3.46
CA ILE A 163 -10.56 2.98 -3.45
C ILE A 163 -9.63 2.37 -4.52
N ALA A 164 -9.64 2.90 -5.75
CA ALA A 164 -8.77 2.42 -6.81
C ALA A 164 -7.29 2.62 -6.45
N ALA A 165 -6.92 3.78 -5.93
CA ALA A 165 -5.58 4.05 -5.44
C ALA A 165 -5.17 3.08 -4.32
N ALA A 166 -6.06 2.79 -3.37
CA ALA A 166 -5.81 1.83 -2.30
C ALA A 166 -5.52 0.43 -2.83
N VAL A 167 -6.39 -0.07 -3.72
CA VAL A 167 -6.29 -1.43 -4.27
C VAL A 167 -5.04 -1.58 -5.10
N VAL A 168 -4.76 -0.62 -5.99
CA VAL A 168 -3.57 -0.65 -6.84
C VAL A 168 -2.29 -0.52 -6.01
N LEU A 169 -2.28 0.34 -4.98
CA LEU A 169 -1.15 0.47 -4.08
C LEU A 169 -0.88 -0.84 -3.33
N VAL A 170 -1.90 -1.46 -2.73
CA VAL A 170 -1.75 -2.74 -2.03
C VAL A 170 -1.25 -3.83 -2.98
N ALA A 171 -1.83 -3.95 -4.18
CA ALA A 171 -1.36 -4.91 -5.18
C ALA A 171 0.11 -4.67 -5.56
N SER A 172 0.50 -3.41 -5.77
CA SER A 172 1.88 -3.04 -6.10
C SER A 172 2.85 -3.40 -4.97
N THR A 173 2.47 -3.14 -3.71
CA THR A 173 3.31 -3.48 -2.55
C THR A 173 3.52 -4.97 -2.37
N LEU A 174 2.49 -5.78 -2.64
CA LEU A 174 2.58 -7.24 -2.56
C LEU A 174 3.45 -7.83 -3.67
N LEU A 175 3.34 -7.29 -4.89
CA LEU A 175 4.13 -7.74 -6.03
C LEU A 175 5.62 -7.38 -5.91
N LEU A 176 5.91 -6.22 -5.33
CA LEU A 176 7.28 -5.68 -5.25
C LEU A 176 8.00 -6.04 -3.94
N GLY A 177 7.30 -6.58 -2.95
CA GLY A 177 7.89 -6.95 -1.65
C GLY A 177 8.45 -5.77 -0.85
N LEU A 178 7.97 -4.55 -1.11
CA LEU A 178 8.50 -3.34 -0.46
C LEU A 178 7.99 -3.23 0.98
N GLN A 179 8.90 -3.39 1.95
CA GLN A 179 8.60 -3.36 3.39
C GLN A 179 9.17 -2.14 4.10
N SER A 180 9.06 -0.95 3.49
CA SER A 180 9.45 0.27 4.19
C SER A 180 8.36 0.69 5.18
N LEU A 181 8.78 0.98 6.43
CA LEU A 181 7.90 1.45 7.50
C LEU A 181 7.00 2.65 7.10
N PRO A 182 7.49 3.71 6.42
CA PRO A 182 6.60 4.82 6.01
C PRO A 182 5.51 4.38 5.03
N LEU A 183 5.80 3.40 4.17
CA LEU A 183 4.86 2.91 3.17
C LEU A 183 3.77 2.03 3.82
N LEU A 184 4.14 1.24 4.83
CA LEU A 184 3.19 0.51 5.68
C LEU A 184 2.24 1.45 6.44
N VAL A 185 2.76 2.53 7.01
CA VAL A 185 1.91 3.52 7.71
C VAL A 185 0.97 4.22 6.73
N ALA A 186 1.48 4.63 5.56
CA ALA A 186 0.68 5.28 4.53
C ALA A 186 -0.44 4.36 3.99
N THR A 187 -0.11 3.10 3.67
CA THR A 187 -1.09 2.11 3.21
C THR A 187 -2.15 1.83 4.27
N LEU A 188 -1.77 1.73 5.55
CA LEU A 188 -2.71 1.53 6.66
C LEU A 188 -3.69 2.69 6.81
N PHE A 189 -3.22 3.93 6.72
CA PHE A 189 -4.10 5.11 6.74
C PHE A 189 -5.04 5.14 5.53
N LEU A 190 -4.55 4.78 4.35
CA LEU A 190 -5.37 4.72 3.14
C LEU A 190 -6.43 3.61 3.23
N PHE A 191 -6.07 2.45 3.79
CA PHE A 191 -7.02 1.36 4.07
C PHE A 191 -8.07 1.76 5.11
N ALA A 192 -7.66 2.38 6.21
CA ALA A 192 -8.58 2.90 7.23
C ALA A 192 -9.54 3.95 6.65
N SER A 193 -9.03 4.85 5.79
CA SER A 193 -9.85 5.80 5.04
C SER A 193 -10.90 5.08 4.20
N VAL A 194 -10.51 4.09 3.40
CA VAL A 194 -11.44 3.29 2.59
C VAL A 194 -12.48 2.59 3.48
N ALA A 195 -12.06 1.92 4.55
CA ALA A 195 -12.97 1.24 5.48
C ALA A 195 -14.03 2.20 6.03
N LEU A 196 -13.65 3.40 6.46
CA LEU A 196 -14.57 4.44 6.94
C LEU A 196 -15.55 4.94 5.87
N THR A 197 -15.19 4.88 4.59
CA THR A 197 -16.12 5.20 3.48
C THR A 197 -17.08 4.06 3.14
N LEU A 198 -16.71 2.83 3.48
CA LEU A 198 -17.49 1.62 3.17
C LEU A 198 -18.42 1.20 4.31
N ILE A 199 -18.07 1.50 5.56
CA ILE A 199 -18.75 1.01 6.76
C ILE A 199 -19.49 2.15 7.48
N GLY A 200 -20.63 1.82 8.08
CA GLY A 200 -21.35 2.71 9.01
C GLY A 200 -21.93 3.98 8.36
N PRO A 201 -21.82 5.15 9.01
CA PRO A 201 -22.47 6.38 8.54
C PRO A 201 -21.89 6.92 7.22
N GLY A 202 -20.63 6.61 6.89
CA GLY A 202 -20.01 7.02 5.63
C GLY A 202 -20.67 6.36 4.42
N SER A 203 -21.03 5.07 4.53
CA SER A 203 -21.67 4.34 3.44
C SER A 203 -23.05 4.90 3.11
N ARG A 204 -23.84 5.24 4.14
CA ARG A 204 -25.17 5.87 4.00
C ARG A 204 -25.06 7.22 3.28
N TYR A 205 -24.12 8.06 3.70
CA TYR A 205 -23.89 9.37 3.07
C TYR A 205 -23.66 9.25 1.56
N PHE A 206 -22.76 8.34 1.13
CA PHE A 206 -22.49 8.16 -0.30
C PHE A 206 -23.62 7.48 -1.07
N GLN A 207 -24.47 6.68 -0.42
CA GLN A 207 -25.65 6.10 -1.04
C GLN A 207 -26.72 7.16 -1.32
N VAL A 208 -26.98 8.08 -0.37
CA VAL A 208 -27.91 9.20 -0.56
C VAL A 208 -27.38 10.16 -1.64
N LEU A 209 -26.10 10.49 -1.59
CA LEU A 209 -25.43 11.29 -2.62
C LEU A 209 -25.58 10.68 -4.03
N ARG A 210 -25.47 9.35 -4.14
CA ARG A 210 -25.66 8.62 -5.41
C ARG A 210 -27.09 8.65 -5.90
N ARG A 211 -28.09 8.64 -5.00
CA ARG A 211 -29.50 8.79 -5.39
C ARG A 211 -29.75 10.19 -5.95
N ARG A 212 -29.29 11.24 -5.27
CA ARG A 212 -29.44 12.63 -5.72
C ARG A 212 -28.71 12.95 -7.02
N ALA A 213 -27.58 12.32 -7.28
CA ALA A 213 -26.88 12.50 -8.55
C ALA A 213 -27.56 11.82 -9.75
N ARG A 214 -28.60 11.00 -9.51
CA ARG A 214 -29.36 10.27 -10.55
C ARG A 214 -30.78 10.79 -10.76
N SER A 215 -31.33 11.52 -9.77
CA SER A 215 -32.60 12.27 -9.87
C SER A 215 -32.36 13.59 -10.60
#